data_AF-A0A1G7MTE5-F1
#
_entry.id   AF-A0A1G7MTE5-F1
#
_cell.length_a   1.000
_cell.length_b   1.000
_cell.length_c   1.000
_cell.angle_alpha   90.00
_cell.angle_beta   90.00
_cell.angle_gamma   90.00
#
_symmetry.space_group_name_H-M   'P 1'
#
loop_
_entity.id
_entity.type
_entity.pdbx_description
1 polymer ?
#
loop_
_entity_poly.entity_id
_entity_poly.type
_entity_poly.pdbx_seq_one_letter_code
_entity_poly.pdbx_strand_id
1 'polypeptide(L)'
;MTYNEAQEALARFPWLWARCQNLRANILHRYKAEHVSRKVSGYGDKTGRTAVKLLELADIERRVKITGRFIEEGLPPEDRQLLINVWRGLPWRLIAEREGCSEWLTRLRWQAMVERLRAYAGRA
;
A
#
# COMPACT_ATOMS: atom_id res chain seq x y z
N MET A 1 -4.66 -10.45 5.79
CA MET A 1 -3.60 -9.45 6.06
C MET A 1 -3.08 -9.68 7.48
N THR A 2 -1.78 -9.91 7.63
CA THR A 2 -1.13 -10.02 8.94
C THR A 2 -0.89 -8.64 9.54
N TYR A 3 -0.49 -8.58 10.82
CA TYR A 3 -0.14 -7.31 11.48
C TYR A 3 0.99 -6.58 10.75
N ASN A 4 2.08 -7.28 10.40
CA ASN A 4 3.22 -6.69 9.71
C ASN A 4 2.83 -6.16 8.32
N GLU A 5 1.97 -6.89 7.60
CA GLU A 5 1.46 -6.43 6.31
C GLU A 5 0.59 -5.17 6.44
N ALA A 6 -0.26 -5.10 7.46
CA ALA A 6 -1.08 -3.91 7.73
C ALA A 6 -0.23 -2.71 8.14
N GLN A 7 0.77 -2.92 9.00
CA GLN A 7 1.71 -1.89 9.41
C GLN A 7 2.48 -1.34 8.21
N GLU A 8 3.01 -2.23 7.37
CA GLU A 8 3.74 -1.83 6.16
C GLU A 8 2.82 -1.10 5.19
N ALA A 9 1.60 -1.60 4.97
CA ALA A 9 0.63 -0.98 4.08
C ALA A 9 0.27 0.44 4.50
N LEU A 10 0.04 0.69 5.81
CA LEU A 10 -0.21 2.05 6.32
C LEU A 10 1.03 2.92 6.22
N ALA A 11 2.18 2.47 6.75
CA ALA A 11 3.39 3.29 6.84
C ALA A 11 3.93 3.69 5.46
N ARG A 12 3.76 2.82 4.44
CA ARG A 12 4.27 3.04 3.08
C ARG A 12 3.17 3.35 2.07
N PHE A 13 1.95 3.64 2.50
CA PHE A 13 0.80 3.80 1.61
C PHE A 13 1.05 4.73 0.41
N PRO A 14 1.59 5.96 0.58
CA PRO A 14 1.80 6.86 -0.57
C PRO A 14 2.77 6.28 -1.61
N TRP A 15 3.82 5.61 -1.15
CA TRP A 15 4.78 4.96 -2.03
C TRP A 15 4.19 3.73 -2.71
N LEU A 16 3.44 2.90 -1.97
CA LEU A 16 2.77 1.73 -2.53
C LEU A 16 1.73 2.12 -3.58
N TRP A 17 0.96 3.18 -3.32
CA TRP A 17 0.00 3.76 -4.27
C TRP A 17 0.72 4.22 -5.55
N ALA A 18 1.77 5.04 -5.43
CA ALA A 18 2.53 5.52 -6.59
C ALA A 18 3.17 4.37 -7.37
N ARG A 19 3.76 3.38 -6.67
CA ARG A 19 4.35 2.19 -7.28
C ARG A 19 3.29 1.38 -8.04
N CYS A 20 2.11 1.21 -7.46
CA CYS A 20 0.99 0.51 -8.08
C CYS A 20 0.55 1.17 -9.40
N GLN A 21 0.38 2.49 -9.39
CA GLN A 21 0.04 3.26 -10.60
C GLN A 21 1.13 3.13 -11.69
N ASN A 22 2.40 3.22 -11.31
CA ASN A 22 3.53 3.10 -12.23
C ASN A 22 3.65 1.69 -12.83
N LEU A 23 3.48 0.64 -12.02
CA LEU A 23 3.52 -0.75 -12.50
C LEU A 23 2.37 -1.05 -13.46
N ARG A 24 1.16 -0.58 -13.14
CA ARG A 24 -0.01 -0.71 -14.01
C ARG A 24 0.23 -0.05 -15.37
N ALA A 25 0.75 1.18 -15.39
CA ALA A 25 1.11 1.87 -16.63
C ALA A 25 2.17 1.11 -17.43
N ASN A 26 3.25 0.66 -16.76
CA ASN A 26 4.35 -0.04 -17.42
C ASN A 26 3.96 -1.38 -18.05
N ILE A 27 3.14 -2.19 -17.37
CA ILE A 27 2.66 -3.46 -17.91
C ILE A 27 1.77 -3.22 -19.13
N LEU A 28 0.84 -2.26 -19.05
CA LEU A 28 -0.05 -1.91 -20.16
C LEU A 28 0.72 -1.37 -21.37
N HIS A 29 1.72 -0.52 -21.16
CA HIS A 29 2.54 0.03 -22.25
C HIS A 29 3.40 -1.03 -22.94
N ARG A 30 4.06 -1.93 -22.19
CA ARG A 30 4.86 -3.02 -22.78
C ARG A 30 4.00 -3.99 -23.57
N TYR A 31 2.83 -4.36 -23.03
CA TYR A 31 1.88 -5.22 -23.72
C TYR A 31 1.41 -4.62 -25.06
N LYS A 32 1.07 -3.32 -25.09
CA LYS A 32 0.70 -2.62 -26.33
C LYS A 32 1.85 -2.53 -27.34
N ALA A 33 3.05 -2.18 -26.91
CA ALA A 33 4.21 -2.06 -27.80
C ALA A 33 4.62 -3.41 -28.43
N GLU A 34 4.48 -4.51 -27.68
CA GLU A 34 4.79 -5.86 -28.15
C GLU A 34 3.73 -6.40 -29.13
N HIS A 35 2.44 -6.13 -28.90
CA HIS A 35 1.37 -6.55 -29.80
C HIS A 35 1.23 -5.71 -31.08
N VAL A 36 1.73 -4.48 -31.09
CA VAL A 36 1.75 -3.64 -32.29
C VAL A 36 2.95 -3.97 -33.20
N SER A 37 4.03 -4.61 -32.71
CA SER A 37 5.30 -4.64 -33.45
C SER A 37 5.77 -5.95 -34.10
N ARG A 38 5.23 -7.17 -33.86
CA ARG A 38 5.66 -8.37 -34.65
C ARG A 38 4.86 -9.66 -34.47
N LYS A 39 4.84 -10.47 -35.54
CA LYS A 39 4.59 -11.93 -35.56
C LYS A 39 5.48 -12.61 -34.51
N VAL A 40 4.90 -13.11 -33.41
CA VAL A 40 5.65 -13.73 -32.30
C VAL A 40 5.81 -15.23 -32.55
N SER A 41 6.99 -15.66 -33.02
CA SER A 41 7.47 -17.03 -32.86
C SER A 41 8.28 -17.13 -31.56
N GLY A 42 7.84 -17.97 -30.62
CA GLY A 42 8.52 -18.19 -29.34
C GLY A 42 7.55 -18.27 -28.17
N TYR A 43 6.73 -19.31 -28.18
CA TYR A 43 5.78 -19.65 -27.12
C TYR A 43 6.55 -20.44 -26.05
N GLY A 44 6.73 -19.92 -24.84
CA GLY A 44 7.38 -20.73 -23.79
C GLY A 44 7.61 -20.07 -22.43
N ASP A 45 8.17 -18.86 -22.37
CA ASP A 45 8.67 -18.34 -21.07
C ASP A 45 8.27 -16.89 -20.75
N LYS A 46 7.91 -16.10 -21.77
CA LYS A 46 7.55 -14.67 -21.62
C LYS A 46 6.13 -14.48 -21.05
N THR A 47 5.19 -15.34 -21.43
CA THR A 47 3.81 -15.34 -20.92
C THR A 47 3.78 -15.68 -19.43
N GLY A 48 4.57 -16.67 -19.00
CA GLY A 48 4.69 -17.05 -17.59
C GLY A 48 5.25 -15.92 -16.71
N ARG A 49 6.33 -15.26 -17.14
CA ARG A 49 6.90 -14.10 -16.42
C ARG A 49 5.94 -12.91 -16.35
N THR A 50 5.11 -12.72 -17.38
CA THR A 50 4.10 -11.66 -17.40
C THR A 50 2.93 -12.01 -16.47
N ALA A 51 2.48 -13.27 -16.45
CA ALA A 51 1.45 -13.75 -15.54
C ALA A 51 1.87 -13.63 -14.07
N VAL A 52 3.13 -13.97 -13.73
CA VAL A 52 3.68 -13.79 -12.37
C VAL A 52 3.68 -12.31 -11.97
N LYS A 53 4.13 -11.41 -12.84
CA LYS A 53 4.12 -9.96 -12.57
C LYS A 53 2.70 -9.40 -12.41
N LEU A 54 1.72 -9.94 -13.15
CA LEU A 54 0.32 -9.57 -13.00
C LEU A 54 -0.26 -10.06 -11.67
N LEU A 55 0.09 -11.26 -11.23
CA LEU A 55 -0.30 -11.80 -9.93
C LEU A 55 0.31 -10.99 -8.77
N GLU A 56 1.60 -10.67 -8.84
CA GLU A 56 2.27 -9.80 -7.88
C GLU A 56 1.63 -8.40 -7.83
N LEU A 57 1.30 -7.83 -9.00
CA LEU A 57 0.60 -6.55 -9.07
C LEU A 57 -0.80 -6.63 -8.45
N ALA A 58 -1.54 -7.73 -8.68
CA ALA A 58 -2.89 -7.90 -8.15
C ALA A 58 -2.92 -7.92 -6.61
N ASP A 59 -1.93 -8.54 -5.96
CA ASP A 59 -1.85 -8.53 -4.49
C ASP A 59 -1.53 -7.13 -3.95
N ILE A 60 -0.59 -6.41 -4.59
CA ILE A 60 -0.27 -5.01 -4.22
C ILE A 60 -1.49 -4.11 -4.44
N GLU A 61 -2.17 -4.23 -5.59
CA GLU A 61 -3.40 -3.48 -5.91
C GLU A 61 -4.48 -3.74 -4.86
N ARG A 62 -4.69 -5.01 -4.46
CA ARG A 62 -5.65 -5.35 -3.43
C ARG A 62 -5.32 -4.69 -2.10
N ARG A 63 -4.07 -4.79 -1.64
CA ARG A 63 -3.63 -4.18 -0.37
C ARG A 63 -3.81 -2.67 -0.40
N VAL A 64 -3.33 -2.02 -1.46
CA VAL A 64 -3.44 -0.58 -1.66
C VAL A 64 -4.91 -0.13 -1.70
N LYS A 65 -5.77 -0.85 -2.40
CA LYS A 65 -7.20 -0.52 -2.48
C LYS A 65 -7.90 -0.62 -1.11
N ILE A 66 -7.64 -1.69 -0.36
CA ILE A 66 -8.21 -1.87 0.98
C ILE A 66 -7.70 -0.78 1.93
N THR A 67 -6.40 -0.52 1.95
CA THR A 67 -5.81 0.53 2.79
C THR A 67 -6.32 1.92 2.42
N GLY A 68 -6.48 2.22 1.13
CA GLY A 68 -7.05 3.48 0.67
C GLY A 68 -8.47 3.68 1.17
N ARG A 69 -9.36 2.69 0.99
CA ARG A 69 -10.72 2.74 1.54
C ARG A 69 -10.76 2.88 3.04
N PHE A 70 -9.89 2.15 3.75
CA PHE A 70 -9.77 2.31 5.20
C PHE A 70 -9.40 3.75 5.59
N ILE A 71 -8.45 4.38 4.89
CA ILE A 71 -8.06 5.77 5.17
C ILE A 71 -9.20 6.75 4.88
N GLU A 72 -9.97 6.52 3.82
CA GLU A 72 -11.07 7.39 3.40
C GLU A 72 -12.29 7.26 4.32
N GLU A 73 -12.71 6.03 4.62
CA GLU A 73 -13.99 5.70 5.24
C GLU A 73 -13.87 5.20 6.68
N GLY A 74 -12.79 4.49 7.01
CA GLY A 74 -12.64 3.76 8.27
C GLY A 74 -11.71 4.41 9.30
N LEU A 75 -10.89 5.39 8.89
CA LEU A 75 -9.92 6.05 9.74
C LEU A 75 -10.55 7.29 10.39
N PRO A 76 -10.62 7.33 11.74
CA PRO A 76 -11.13 8.51 12.42
C PRO A 76 -10.32 9.77 12.10
N PRO A 77 -10.96 10.94 11.96
CA PRO A 77 -10.29 12.19 11.62
C PRO A 77 -9.09 12.54 12.53
N GLU A 78 -9.22 12.27 13.83
CA GLU A 78 -8.21 12.53 14.87
C GLU A 78 -6.92 11.74 14.69
N ASP A 79 -6.96 10.63 13.95
CA ASP A 79 -5.80 9.78 13.69
C ASP A 79 -5.08 10.11 12.38
N ARG A 80 -5.66 10.97 11.54
CA ARG A 80 -5.09 11.36 10.24
C ARG A 80 -3.76 12.10 10.41
N GLN A 81 -3.66 12.95 11.43
CA GLN A 81 -2.44 13.73 11.68
C GLN A 81 -1.26 12.83 12.05
N LEU A 82 -1.51 11.83 12.88
CA LEU A 82 -0.53 10.79 13.24
C LEU A 82 -0.06 10.03 12.00
N LEU A 83 -0.97 9.58 11.14
CA LEU A 83 -0.64 8.86 9.91
C LEU A 83 0.22 9.71 8.96
N ILE A 84 -0.13 10.99 8.76
CA ILE A 84 0.64 11.92 7.93
C ILE A 84 2.05 12.13 8.49
N ASN A 85 2.19 12.26 9.81
CA ASN A 85 3.49 12.40 10.47
C ASN A 85 4.37 11.15 10.29
N VAL A 86 3.77 9.95 10.30
CA VAL A 86 4.47 8.69 9.96
C VAL A 86 4.92 8.68 8.49
N TRP A 87 4.08 9.10 7.55
CA TRP A 87 4.46 9.19 6.13
C TRP A 87 5.59 10.17 5.86
N ARG A 88 5.69 11.23 6.66
CA ARG A 88 6.81 12.19 6.63
C ARG A 88 8.11 11.61 7.20
N GLY A 89 8.10 10.39 7.75
CA GLY A 89 9.26 9.73 8.33
C GLY A 89 9.78 10.43 9.58
N LEU A 90 8.92 11.13 10.31
CA LEU A 90 9.33 11.85 11.52
C LEU A 90 9.70 10.88 12.65
N PRO A 91 10.69 11.21 13.49
CA PRO A 91 10.99 10.44 14.70
C PRO A 91 9.79 10.40 15.65
N TRP A 92 9.55 9.25 16.30
CA TRP A 92 8.41 9.07 17.22
C TRP A 92 8.29 10.14 18.30
N ARG A 93 9.41 10.62 18.84
CA ARG A 93 9.45 11.72 19.79
C ARG A 93 8.81 13.00 19.23
N LEU A 94 9.16 13.40 18.01
CA LEU A 94 8.63 14.60 17.36
C LEU A 94 7.15 14.43 16.99
N ILE A 95 6.74 13.22 16.61
CA ILE A 95 5.32 12.90 16.40
C ILE A 95 4.55 13.10 17.70
N ALA A 96 5.04 12.55 18.81
CA ALA A 96 4.40 12.66 20.12
C ALA A 96 4.25 14.12 20.59
N GLU A 97 5.30 14.92 20.42
CA GLU A 97 5.29 16.36 20.69
C GLU A 97 4.19 17.09 19.88
N ARG A 98 4.02 16.74 18.60
CA ARG A 98 2.96 17.32 17.73
C ARG A 98 1.56 16.85 18.07
N GLU A 99 1.42 15.61 18.51
CA GLU A 99 0.15 15.04 18.96
C GLU A 99 -0.21 15.48 20.39
N GLY A 100 0.67 16.23 21.08
CA GLY A 100 0.45 16.71 22.44
C GLY A 100 0.36 15.58 23.48
N CYS A 101 1.01 14.45 23.25
CA CYS A 101 0.95 13.29 24.14
C CYS A 101 2.31 12.60 24.29
N SER A 102 2.39 11.59 25.16
CA SER A 102 3.63 10.83 25.37
C SER A 102 3.96 9.96 24.16
N GLU A 103 5.25 9.66 23.97
CA GLU A 103 5.70 8.76 22.90
C GLU A 103 5.06 7.37 23.02
N TRP A 104 4.93 6.87 24.25
CA TRP A 104 4.28 5.59 24.52
C TRP A 104 2.82 5.58 24.05
N LEU A 105 2.05 6.61 24.38
CA LEU A 105 0.65 6.71 23.98
C LEU A 105 0.52 6.86 22.46
N THR A 106 1.42 7.63 21.83
CA THR A 106 1.50 7.80 20.38
C THR A 106 1.71 6.47 19.66
N ARG A 107 2.64 5.65 20.17
CA ARG A 107 2.91 4.30 19.63
C ARG A 107 1.72 3.37 19.84
N LEU A 108 1.04 3.44 20.97
CA LEU A 108 -0.19 2.68 21.23
C LEU A 108 -1.33 3.05 20.27
N ARG A 109 -1.54 4.35 20.03
CA ARG A 109 -2.48 4.84 19.02
C ARG A 109 -2.14 4.32 17.63
N TRP A 110 -0.86 4.33 17.26
CA TRP A 110 -0.38 3.74 16.02
C TRP A 110 -0.68 2.23 15.93
N GLN A 111 -0.35 1.46 16.97
CA GLN A 111 -0.63 0.01 17.01
C GLN A 111 -2.14 -0.27 16.87
N ALA A 112 -2.99 0.51 17.55
CA ALA A 112 -4.44 0.41 17.43
C ALA A 112 -4.94 0.76 16.02
N MET A 113 -4.30 1.71 15.33
CA MET A 113 -4.59 2.01 13.92
C MET A 113 -4.26 0.82 13.01
N VAL A 114 -3.11 0.18 13.23
CA VAL A 114 -2.70 -1.02 12.48
C VAL A 114 -3.69 -2.17 12.68
N GLU A 115 -4.10 -2.45 13.92
CA GLU A 115 -5.09 -3.50 14.21
C GLU A 115 -6.46 -3.18 13.60
N ARG A 116 -6.87 -1.91 13.58
CA ARG A 116 -8.12 -1.50 12.91
C ARG A 116 -8.06 -1.75 11.41
N LEU A 117 -6.95 -1.43 10.72
CA LEU A 117 -6.81 -1.78 9.30
C LEU A 117 -6.86 -3.30 9.11
N ARG A 118 -6.17 -4.06 9.95
CA ARG A 118 -6.18 -5.53 9.87
C ARG A 118 -7.59 -6.10 10.02
N ALA A 119 -8.36 -5.60 10.99
CA ALA A 119 -9.75 -6.00 11.20
C ALA A 119 -10.64 -5.59 10.01
N TYR A 120 -10.45 -4.38 9.48
CA TYR A 120 -11.17 -3.88 8.29
C TYR A 120 -10.88 -4.77 7.07
N ALA A 121 -9.62 -5.11 6.84
CA ALA A 121 -9.20 -6.00 5.74
C ALA A 121 -9.73 -7.44 5.88
N GLY A 122 -10.05 -7.89 7.09
CA GLY A 122 -10.70 -9.19 7.32
C GLY A 122 -12.19 -9.21 6.97
N ARG A 123 -12.83 -8.04 6.83
CA ARG A 123 -14.25 -7.87 6.49
C ARG A 123 -14.49 -7.45 5.04
N ALA A 124 -13.43 -7.02 4.34
CA ALA A 124 -13.45 -6.48 2.97
C ALA A 124 -13.09 -7.53 1.92
#